data_AF-A0A4V0WZX6-F1
#
_entry.id   AF-A0A4V0WZX6-F1
#
_cell.length_a   1.000
_cell.length_b   1.000
_cell.length_c   1.000
_cell.angle_alpha   90.00
_cell.angle_beta   90.00
_cell.angle_gamma   90.00
#
_symmetry.space_group_name_H-M   'P 1'
#
loop_
_entity.id
_entity.type
_entity.pdbx_description
1 polymer ?
#
loop_
_entity_poly.entity_id
_entity_poly.type
_entity_poly.pdbx_seq_one_letter_code
_entity_poly.pdbx_strand_id
1 'polypeptide(L)'
;MKRLPGIVIAGLASIAAGAIHGGAIGLHAEHPQLARIFIVVTLAQLAWGLSALLRPQQWLLPVGVVINGAAVGGWIATRIVGISWIDGLEVRESPQLADSLCAGLGIVAATVALAALLVGERELPQVRLALPSFAILLLTLPAMWNGASHLHSEGGMAHADDHGAAEAGQHDPATTPIEQVVIEIPTTGEPTFAAWPRPYDPDLPLDISNVENVSAEQESRAKALIELTQRELPTWADYQTALDGGWQSIGDGSTGFEHFIKRELIQDDKFLDPTAPEALVYKVEGAKRTLVSVMFIAKTGVTVDDPSLTNFAGGLIQWHSHDNLCWRNNAQGIPVISGLTDGAGNCPAGSVRAGGNNAMVHVWITPHLCGPFAALEGAGAGRSNVSDSERVDLCSAAHEDSPTTPTTVVTTDPTATTLAPAPTTTAAPSFNDTGASRISLGGFPGVTADQQARAEDLLYRTREILPKFASTKTALKNGFTSIQDAGTGVEHYINWSYINDEHELDPNYPESLVYQVGVGGKRTLVSAMYMVGDEYELATVPAVGGALTQWHIHNNLCFDQDPFVTGVTRVVGVTSADGPCSFGIRLHPNPMLHVWLVPQKCGPFAALEGVGAGQVIAGESRLCDETHGHG
;
A
#
# COMPACT_ATOMS: atom_id res chain seq x y z
N MET A 1 -49.22 4.22 -37.15
CA MET A 1 -49.58 3.98 -35.73
C MET A 1 -48.92 5.06 -34.90
N LYS A 2 -49.70 5.82 -34.13
CA LYS A 2 -49.16 6.79 -33.18
C LYS A 2 -48.44 6.07 -32.04
N ARG A 3 -47.22 6.50 -31.72
CA ARG A 3 -46.38 5.93 -30.67
C ARG A 3 -45.70 7.04 -29.90
N LEU A 4 -45.34 6.75 -28.65
CA LEU A 4 -44.48 7.61 -27.84
C LEU A 4 -43.03 7.44 -28.31
N PRO A 5 -42.34 8.50 -28.76
CA PRO A 5 -40.97 8.40 -29.25
C PRO A 5 -40.03 7.89 -28.15
N GLY A 6 -39.20 6.89 -28.45
CA GLY A 6 -38.13 6.44 -27.55
C GLY A 6 -38.56 5.70 -26.28
N ILE A 7 -39.86 5.55 -25.98
CA ILE A 7 -40.34 4.89 -24.75
C ILE A 7 -39.79 3.47 -24.55
N VAL A 8 -39.55 2.76 -25.65
CA VAL A 8 -38.95 1.41 -25.64
C VAL A 8 -37.48 1.47 -25.19
N ILE A 9 -36.72 2.47 -25.63
CA ILE A 9 -35.32 2.67 -25.21
C ILE A 9 -35.28 3.06 -23.74
N ALA A 10 -36.18 3.96 -23.31
CA ALA A 10 -36.30 4.34 -21.91
C ALA A 10 -36.64 3.12 -21.02
N GLY A 11 -37.58 2.28 -21.46
CA GLY A 11 -37.95 1.05 -20.76
C GLY A 11 -36.80 0.06 -20.64
N LEU A 12 -36.04 -0.18 -21.72
CA LEU A 12 -34.88 -1.07 -21.70
C LEU A 12 -33.76 -0.53 -20.78
N ALA A 13 -33.46 0.76 -20.84
CA ALA A 13 -32.45 1.38 -19.99
C ALA A 13 -32.85 1.32 -18.50
N SER A 14 -34.13 1.54 -18.18
CA SER A 14 -34.65 1.39 -16.82
C SER A 14 -34.56 -0.04 -16.32
N ILE A 15 -34.85 -1.05 -17.16
CA ILE A 15 -34.69 -2.46 -16.77
C ILE A 15 -33.23 -2.79 -16.46
N ALA A 16 -32.31 -2.32 -17.30
CA ALA A 16 -30.88 -2.52 -17.10
C ALA A 16 -30.36 -1.85 -15.81
N ALA A 17 -30.75 -0.60 -15.56
CA ALA A 17 -30.42 0.08 -14.30
C ALA A 17 -31.00 -0.67 -13.08
N GLY A 18 -32.24 -1.13 -13.17
CA GLY A 18 -32.87 -1.94 -12.13
C GLY A 18 -32.13 -3.26 -11.88
N ALA A 19 -31.62 -3.93 -12.91
CA ALA A 19 -30.83 -5.15 -12.76
C ALA A 19 -29.50 -4.90 -12.03
N ILE A 20 -28.83 -3.77 -12.30
CA ILE A 20 -27.59 -3.39 -11.62
C ILE A 20 -27.86 -3.04 -10.14
N HIS A 21 -28.90 -2.24 -9.85
CA HIS A 21 -29.32 -2.00 -8.46
C HIS A 21 -29.72 -3.30 -7.73
N GLY A 22 -30.28 -4.27 -8.45
CA GLY A 22 -30.61 -5.58 -7.91
C GLY A 22 -29.36 -6.35 -7.45
N GLY A 23 -28.26 -6.24 -8.20
CA GLY A 23 -26.97 -6.79 -7.81
C GLY A 23 -26.41 -6.13 -6.55
N ALA A 24 -26.64 -4.82 -6.37
CA ALA A 24 -26.16 -4.07 -5.21
C ALA A 24 -26.87 -4.42 -3.89
N ILE A 25 -28.05 -5.07 -3.92
CA ILE A 25 -28.78 -5.47 -2.71
C ILE A 25 -27.92 -6.39 -1.82
N GLY A 26 -27.19 -7.32 -2.43
CA GLY A 26 -26.33 -8.26 -1.71
C GLY A 26 -25.03 -7.65 -1.22
N LEU A 27 -24.53 -6.61 -1.90
CA LEU A 27 -23.26 -5.93 -1.63
C LEU A 27 -23.34 -4.91 -0.49
N HIS A 28 -24.55 -4.59 -0.04
CA HIS A 28 -24.84 -3.64 1.02
C HIS A 28 -25.75 -4.27 2.09
N ALA A 29 -25.70 -5.60 2.24
CA ALA A 29 -26.55 -6.34 3.16
C ALA A 29 -26.25 -6.06 4.65
N GLU A 30 -25.02 -5.64 4.95
CA GLU A 30 -24.51 -5.12 6.22
C GLU A 30 -25.17 -3.79 6.63
N HIS A 31 -25.79 -3.09 5.68
CA HIS A 31 -26.58 -1.88 5.92
C HIS A 31 -28.07 -2.15 5.60
N PRO A 32 -28.88 -2.64 6.57
CA PRO A 32 -30.26 -3.07 6.32
C PRO A 32 -31.15 -1.98 5.72
N GLN A 33 -30.88 -0.71 6.03
CA GLN A 33 -31.61 0.42 5.47
C GLN A 33 -31.27 0.61 3.98
N LEU A 34 -29.99 0.59 3.62
CA LEU A 34 -29.52 0.76 2.25
C LEU A 34 -29.94 -0.41 1.33
N ALA A 35 -29.81 -1.65 1.80
CA ALA A 35 -30.29 -2.83 1.05
C ALA A 35 -31.80 -2.75 0.73
N ARG A 36 -32.63 -2.28 1.67
CA ARG A 36 -34.08 -2.06 1.44
C ARG A 36 -34.33 -0.98 0.39
N ILE A 37 -33.55 0.09 0.38
CA ILE A 37 -33.64 1.13 -0.64
C ILE A 37 -33.31 0.56 -2.02
N PHE A 38 -32.24 -0.23 -2.14
CA PHE A 38 -31.90 -0.89 -3.40
C PHE A 38 -32.99 -1.87 -3.87
N ILE A 39 -33.64 -2.63 -2.97
CA ILE A 39 -34.80 -3.47 -3.32
C ILE A 39 -35.93 -2.63 -3.91
N VAL A 40 -36.29 -1.52 -3.26
CA VAL A 40 -37.39 -0.65 -3.70
C VAL A 40 -37.08 -0.03 -5.07
N VAL A 41 -35.87 0.51 -5.24
CA VAL A 41 -35.45 1.14 -6.50
C VAL A 41 -35.40 0.10 -7.64
N THR A 42 -34.86 -1.09 -7.38
CA THR A 42 -34.82 -2.21 -8.33
C THR A 42 -36.21 -2.58 -8.80
N LEU A 43 -37.14 -2.82 -7.88
CA LEU A 43 -38.51 -3.19 -8.22
C LEU A 43 -39.22 -2.08 -8.99
N ALA A 44 -39.03 -0.82 -8.60
CA ALA A 44 -39.62 0.32 -9.29
C ALA A 44 -39.11 0.45 -10.74
N GLN A 45 -37.80 0.33 -10.95
CA GLN A 45 -37.17 0.44 -12.27
C GLN A 45 -37.52 -0.73 -13.20
N LEU A 46 -37.56 -1.96 -12.67
CA LEU A 46 -38.00 -3.13 -13.42
C LEU A 46 -39.49 -3.06 -13.77
N ALA A 47 -40.36 -2.78 -12.78
CA ALA A 47 -41.80 -2.74 -13.00
C ALA A 47 -42.19 -1.64 -14.00
N TRP A 48 -41.59 -0.45 -13.88
CA TRP A 48 -41.82 0.62 -14.83
C TRP A 48 -41.32 0.27 -16.23
N GLY A 49 -40.09 -0.23 -16.35
CA GLY A 49 -39.51 -0.58 -17.64
C GLY A 49 -40.30 -1.68 -18.37
N LEU A 50 -40.73 -2.73 -17.67
CA LEU A 50 -41.60 -3.76 -18.24
C LEU A 50 -42.97 -3.17 -18.68
N SER A 51 -43.57 -2.30 -17.86
CA SER A 51 -44.85 -1.66 -18.20
C SER A 51 -44.75 -0.79 -19.44
N ALA A 52 -43.65 -0.03 -19.57
CA ALA A 52 -43.36 0.81 -20.74
C ALA A 52 -43.17 -0.01 -22.02
N LEU A 53 -42.63 -1.24 -21.94
CA LEU A 53 -42.46 -2.15 -23.06
C LEU A 53 -43.76 -2.86 -23.46
N LEU A 54 -44.51 -3.36 -22.48
CA LEU A 54 -45.69 -4.19 -22.73
C LEU A 54 -46.93 -3.36 -23.07
N ARG A 55 -47.12 -2.23 -22.39
CA ARG A 55 -48.30 -1.36 -22.54
C ARG A 55 -47.91 0.11 -22.39
N PRO A 56 -47.29 0.72 -23.41
CA PRO A 56 -46.91 2.13 -23.37
C PRO A 56 -48.16 3.02 -23.25
N GLN A 57 -48.29 3.75 -22.14
CA GLN A 57 -49.40 4.68 -21.85
C GLN A 57 -48.83 6.02 -21.41
N GLN A 58 -49.52 7.12 -21.73
CA GLN A 58 -49.01 8.48 -21.49
C GLN A 58 -48.76 8.78 -20.00
N TRP A 59 -49.58 8.24 -19.09
CA TRP A 59 -49.40 8.44 -17.64
C TRP A 59 -48.13 7.76 -17.09
N LEU A 60 -47.57 6.77 -17.80
CA LEU A 60 -46.32 6.12 -17.38
C LEU A 60 -45.09 7.04 -17.58
N LEU A 61 -45.15 8.02 -18.49
CA LEU A 61 -44.02 8.90 -18.77
C LEU A 61 -43.56 9.73 -17.56
N PRO A 62 -44.43 10.48 -16.86
CA PRO A 62 -44.02 11.22 -15.66
C PRO A 62 -43.56 10.27 -14.55
N VAL A 63 -44.16 9.09 -14.41
CA VAL A 63 -43.73 8.06 -13.45
C VAL A 63 -42.29 7.61 -13.73
N GLY A 64 -41.93 7.41 -14.99
CA GLY A 64 -40.58 7.01 -15.40
C GLY A 64 -39.51 8.06 -15.16
N VAL A 65 -39.86 9.33 -15.40
CA VAL A 65 -39.00 10.48 -15.09
C VAL A 65 -38.72 10.54 -13.59
N VAL A 66 -39.73 10.35 -12.76
CA VAL A 66 -39.58 10.39 -11.30
C VAL A 66 -38.73 9.22 -10.80
N ILE A 67 -39.04 7.98 -11.20
CA ILE A 67 -38.32 6.78 -10.73
C ILE A 67 -36.82 6.85 -11.09
N ASN A 68 -36.51 7.10 -12.35
CA ASN A 68 -35.12 7.11 -12.81
C ASN A 68 -34.39 8.40 -12.41
N GLY A 69 -35.10 9.54 -12.38
CA GLY A 69 -34.55 10.80 -11.91
C GLY A 69 -34.21 10.79 -10.42
N ALA A 70 -35.02 10.15 -9.58
CA ALA A 70 -34.74 9.99 -8.17
C ALA A 70 -33.50 9.10 -7.93
N ALA A 71 -33.36 8.00 -8.67
CA ALA A 71 -32.18 7.14 -8.59
C ALA A 71 -30.89 7.89 -8.99
N VAL A 72 -30.93 8.65 -10.08
CA VAL A 72 -29.80 9.50 -10.51
C VAL A 72 -29.51 10.60 -9.49
N GLY A 73 -30.54 11.24 -8.95
CA GLY A 73 -30.39 12.26 -7.91
C GLY A 73 -29.75 11.71 -6.64
N GLY A 74 -30.14 10.51 -6.21
CA GLY A 74 -29.51 9.79 -5.11
C GLY A 74 -28.04 9.53 -5.37
N TRP A 75 -27.69 9.02 -6.56
CA TRP A 75 -26.31 8.81 -6.97
C TRP A 75 -25.50 10.12 -6.99
N ILE A 76 -26.03 11.22 -7.53
CA ILE A 76 -25.32 12.51 -7.50
C ILE A 76 -25.06 12.96 -6.06
N ALA A 77 -26.03 12.79 -5.16
CA ALA A 77 -25.89 13.18 -3.76
C ALA A 77 -24.76 12.40 -3.06
N THR A 78 -24.64 11.09 -3.30
CA THR A 78 -23.55 10.28 -2.71
C THR A 78 -22.16 10.68 -3.24
N ARG A 79 -22.06 11.23 -4.46
CA ARG A 79 -20.79 11.70 -5.05
C ARG A 79 -20.37 13.12 -4.65
N ILE A 80 -21.29 13.95 -4.17
CA ILE A 80 -20.98 15.35 -3.82
C ILE A 80 -20.92 15.54 -2.30
N VAL A 81 -21.89 15.01 -1.56
CA VAL A 81 -22.07 15.31 -0.13
C VAL A 81 -22.21 14.08 0.77
N GLY A 82 -22.61 12.93 0.22
CA GLY A 82 -23.08 11.80 1.04
C GLY A 82 -24.53 12.02 1.53
N ILE A 83 -25.17 10.97 2.03
CA ILE A 83 -26.54 10.97 2.56
C ILE A 83 -26.47 10.56 4.04
N SER A 84 -26.28 11.54 4.91
CA SER A 84 -26.02 11.36 6.35
C SER A 84 -27.11 10.66 7.18
N TRP A 85 -28.26 10.34 6.57
CA TRP A 85 -29.39 9.67 7.23
C TRP A 85 -29.65 8.26 6.67
N ILE A 86 -28.78 7.79 5.78
CA ILE A 86 -28.79 6.42 5.27
C ILE A 86 -27.48 5.76 5.68
N ASP A 87 -27.57 4.77 6.57
CA ASP A 87 -26.44 3.96 6.98
C ASP A 87 -25.75 3.34 5.75
N GLY A 88 -24.45 3.57 5.62
CA GLY A 88 -23.61 3.13 4.50
C GLY A 88 -23.44 4.16 3.37
N LEU A 89 -24.04 5.35 3.45
CA LEU A 89 -23.91 6.43 2.45
C LEU A 89 -23.50 7.78 3.07
N GLU A 90 -23.11 7.84 4.34
CA GLU A 90 -22.90 9.09 5.08
C GLU A 90 -21.69 9.88 4.60
N VAL A 91 -20.72 9.20 4.01
CA VAL A 91 -19.48 9.78 3.51
C VAL A 91 -19.54 9.86 1.98
N ARG A 92 -18.88 10.88 1.43
CA ARG A 92 -18.71 11.03 -0.02
C ARG A 92 -17.93 9.84 -0.57
N GLU A 93 -18.51 9.16 -1.55
CA GLU A 93 -17.90 8.00 -2.18
C GLU A 93 -17.41 8.34 -3.61
N SER A 94 -16.35 7.69 -4.08
CA SER A 94 -15.87 7.81 -5.47
C SER A 94 -16.76 7.06 -6.48
N PRO A 95 -16.94 7.57 -7.71
CA PRO A 95 -17.71 6.87 -8.74
C PRO A 95 -17.05 5.54 -9.12
N GLN A 96 -17.77 4.44 -8.98
CA GLN A 96 -17.36 3.11 -9.43
C GLN A 96 -18.01 2.80 -10.78
N LEU A 97 -17.43 1.86 -11.53
CA LEU A 97 -17.94 1.51 -12.87
C LEU A 97 -19.41 1.05 -12.82
N ALA A 98 -19.77 0.20 -11.86
CA ALA A 98 -21.12 -0.33 -11.73
C ALA A 98 -22.16 0.77 -11.44
N ASP A 99 -21.87 1.65 -10.47
CA ASP A 99 -22.77 2.74 -10.11
C ASP A 99 -22.89 3.80 -11.22
N SER A 100 -21.81 4.09 -11.94
CA SER A 100 -21.75 5.14 -12.95
C SER A 100 -22.47 4.69 -14.22
N LEU A 101 -22.34 3.40 -14.57
CA LEU A 101 -23.13 2.78 -15.63
C LEU A 101 -24.62 2.72 -15.27
N CYS A 102 -24.95 2.38 -14.01
CA CYS A 102 -26.33 2.41 -13.53
C CYS A 102 -26.94 3.81 -13.62
N ALA A 103 -26.23 4.83 -13.14
CA ALA A 103 -26.64 6.22 -13.22
C ALA A 103 -26.78 6.71 -14.67
N GLY A 104 -25.84 6.34 -15.55
CA GLY A 104 -25.90 6.65 -16.98
C GLY A 104 -27.15 6.07 -17.65
N LEU A 105 -27.48 4.81 -17.35
CA LEU A 105 -28.73 4.17 -17.83
C LEU A 105 -29.98 4.86 -17.26
N GLY A 106 -29.94 5.27 -15.99
CA GLY A 106 -30.99 6.07 -15.36
C GLY A 106 -31.19 7.43 -16.04
N ILE A 107 -30.10 8.13 -16.41
CA ILE A 107 -30.14 9.39 -17.15
C ILE A 107 -30.80 9.18 -18.51
N VAL A 108 -30.41 8.13 -19.26
CA VAL A 108 -31.02 7.80 -20.55
C VAL A 108 -32.52 7.53 -20.38
N ALA A 109 -32.91 6.73 -19.39
CA ALA A 109 -34.31 6.42 -19.12
C ALA A 109 -35.14 7.69 -18.79
N ALA A 110 -34.64 8.54 -17.89
CA ALA A 110 -35.33 9.75 -17.47
C ALA A 110 -35.43 10.80 -18.60
N THR A 111 -34.33 11.04 -19.32
CA THR A 111 -34.28 12.05 -20.39
C THR A 111 -35.14 11.65 -21.59
N VAL A 112 -35.12 10.38 -21.99
CA VAL A 112 -35.96 9.90 -23.09
C VAL A 112 -37.44 9.88 -22.70
N ALA A 113 -37.79 9.50 -21.46
CA ALA A 113 -39.16 9.58 -20.96
C ALA A 113 -39.67 11.04 -20.89
N LEU A 114 -38.82 11.97 -20.46
CA LEU A 114 -39.13 13.40 -20.43
C LEU A 114 -39.33 13.95 -21.85
N ALA A 115 -38.45 13.60 -22.79
CA ALA A 115 -38.59 13.99 -24.19
C ALA A 115 -39.90 13.45 -24.79
N ALA A 116 -40.25 12.20 -24.51
CA ALA A 116 -41.52 11.61 -24.95
C ALA A 116 -42.74 12.33 -24.36
N LEU A 117 -42.64 12.76 -23.09
CA LEU A 117 -43.71 13.52 -22.40
C LEU A 117 -43.93 14.89 -23.05
N LEU A 118 -42.85 15.59 -23.41
CA LEU A 118 -42.91 16.91 -24.03
C LEU A 118 -43.36 16.85 -25.50
N VAL A 119 -42.95 15.82 -26.24
CA VAL A 119 -43.23 15.68 -27.68
C VAL A 119 -44.63 15.11 -27.96
N GLY A 120 -45.14 14.27 -27.06
CA GLY A 120 -46.41 13.57 -27.22
C GLY A 120 -46.37 12.49 -28.31
N GLU A 121 -47.53 11.95 -28.65
CA GLU A 121 -47.65 10.87 -29.63
C GLU A 121 -47.39 11.35 -31.07
N ARG A 122 -46.52 10.63 -31.78
CA ARG A 122 -46.22 10.88 -33.20
C ARG A 122 -46.33 9.62 -34.05
N GLU A 123 -46.53 9.82 -35.34
CA GLU A 123 -46.39 8.73 -36.31
C GLU A 123 -44.90 8.48 -36.54
N LEU A 124 -44.43 7.28 -36.17
CA LEU A 124 -43.02 6.92 -36.23
C LEU A 124 -42.81 5.67 -37.11
N PRO A 125 -41.70 5.63 -37.87
CA PRO A 125 -41.29 4.42 -38.58
C PRO A 125 -40.91 3.31 -37.59
N GLN A 126 -40.92 2.06 -38.05
CA GLN A 126 -40.43 0.93 -37.24
C GLN A 126 -38.93 1.09 -36.96
N VAL A 127 -38.57 1.17 -35.68
CA VAL A 127 -37.18 1.24 -35.23
C VAL A 127 -36.64 -0.18 -35.04
N ARG A 128 -35.44 -0.47 -35.55
CA ARG A 128 -34.73 -1.73 -35.28
C ARG A 128 -34.18 -1.70 -33.86
N LEU A 129 -34.78 -2.49 -32.97
CA LEU A 129 -34.42 -2.53 -31.55
C LEU A 129 -33.14 -3.33 -31.25
N ALA A 130 -32.64 -4.11 -32.22
CA ALA A 130 -31.46 -4.97 -32.01
C ALA A 130 -30.22 -4.18 -31.55
N LEU A 131 -29.94 -3.03 -32.17
CA LEU A 131 -28.78 -2.19 -31.83
C LEU A 131 -28.86 -1.59 -30.42
N PRO A 132 -29.93 -0.87 -30.02
CA PRO A 132 -30.02 -0.33 -28.67
C PRO A 132 -30.10 -1.43 -27.60
N SER A 133 -30.78 -2.56 -27.86
CA SER A 133 -30.80 -3.69 -26.93
C SER A 133 -29.42 -4.31 -26.72
N PHE A 134 -28.62 -4.45 -27.79
CA PHE A 134 -27.26 -4.99 -27.69
C PHE A 134 -26.31 -4.03 -26.95
N ALA A 135 -26.42 -2.73 -27.20
CA ALA A 135 -25.64 -1.72 -26.47
C ALA A 135 -25.98 -1.71 -24.97
N ILE A 136 -27.26 -1.77 -24.61
CA ILE A 136 -27.70 -1.82 -23.22
C ILE A 136 -27.20 -3.10 -22.54
N LEU A 137 -27.27 -4.25 -23.21
CA LEU A 137 -26.77 -5.52 -22.69
C LEU A 137 -25.24 -5.47 -22.44
N LEU A 138 -24.47 -4.92 -23.39
CA LEU A 138 -23.02 -4.76 -23.26
C LEU A 138 -22.61 -3.84 -22.11
N LEU A 139 -23.45 -2.88 -21.72
CA LEU A 139 -23.19 -2.00 -20.58
C LEU A 139 -23.62 -2.64 -19.24
N THR A 140 -24.64 -3.49 -19.27
CA THR A 140 -25.20 -4.10 -18.04
C THR A 140 -24.33 -5.24 -17.52
N LEU A 141 -23.80 -6.09 -18.42
CA LEU A 141 -23.03 -7.28 -18.03
C LEU A 141 -21.73 -6.96 -17.28
N PRO A 142 -20.87 -6.02 -17.73
CA PRO A 142 -19.66 -5.64 -16.98
C PRO A 142 -19.97 -5.00 -15.64
N ALA A 143 -21.04 -4.20 -15.55
CA ALA A 143 -21.48 -3.57 -14.32
C ALA A 143 -21.91 -4.60 -13.26
N MET A 144 -22.70 -5.60 -13.66
CA MET A 144 -23.13 -6.68 -12.74
C MET A 144 -21.97 -7.60 -12.35
N TRP A 145 -21.04 -7.87 -13.27
CA TRP A 145 -19.86 -8.70 -12.99
C TRP A 145 -18.93 -8.05 -11.96
N ASN A 146 -18.70 -6.74 -12.09
CA ASN A 146 -17.86 -5.97 -11.17
C ASN A 146 -18.51 -5.82 -9.77
N GLY A 147 -19.84 -5.79 -9.70
CA GLY A 147 -20.55 -5.80 -8.42
C GLY A 147 -20.40 -7.13 -7.67
N ALA A 148 -20.50 -8.27 -8.35
CA ALA A 148 -20.53 -9.59 -7.70
C ALA A 148 -19.22 -10.04 -7.02
N SER A 149 -18.10 -9.34 -7.23
CA SER A 149 -16.78 -9.72 -6.69
C SER A 149 -16.48 -9.24 -5.25
N HIS A 150 -17.45 -8.67 -4.54
CA HIS A 150 -17.28 -8.15 -3.17
C HIS A 150 -18.40 -8.64 -2.23
N LEU A 151 -18.15 -9.62 -1.35
CA LEU A 151 -19.10 -10.08 -0.31
C LEU A 151 -18.40 -10.34 1.05
N HIS A 152 -19.18 -10.15 2.12
CA HIS A 152 -18.87 -9.74 3.51
C HIS A 152 -18.38 -10.80 4.51
N SER A 153 -17.81 -10.34 5.66
CA SER A 153 -17.98 -10.96 6.99
C SER A 153 -17.89 -9.90 8.10
N GLU A 154 -18.79 -9.98 9.08
CA GLU A 154 -18.83 -9.17 10.31
C GLU A 154 -18.74 -10.07 11.55
N GLY A 155 -18.04 -9.62 12.60
CA GLY A 155 -18.10 -10.20 13.95
C GLY A 155 -17.50 -9.28 15.02
N GLY A 156 -18.35 -8.69 15.87
CA GLY A 156 -17.97 -7.74 16.92
C GLY A 156 -17.30 -8.35 18.15
N MET A 157 -16.35 -7.59 18.72
CA MET A 157 -15.52 -7.90 19.89
C MET A 157 -16.16 -7.49 21.23
N ALA A 158 -15.81 -8.21 22.30
CA ALA A 158 -15.99 -7.78 23.70
C ALA A 158 -14.72 -8.10 24.52
N HIS A 159 -14.30 -7.12 25.33
CA HIS A 159 -13.04 -6.93 26.07
C HIS A 159 -12.75 -7.92 27.22
N ALA A 160 -11.46 -8.12 27.57
CA ALA A 160 -10.81 -7.55 28.78
C ALA A 160 -9.52 -8.29 29.26
N ASP A 161 -8.43 -7.51 29.36
CA ASP A 161 -7.53 -7.26 30.53
C ASP A 161 -6.52 -8.31 31.12
N ASP A 162 -5.23 -7.98 30.92
CA ASP A 162 -4.21 -7.50 31.91
C ASP A 162 -3.22 -8.44 32.66
N HIS A 163 -1.99 -7.89 32.80
CA HIS A 163 -0.83 -8.15 33.70
C HIS A 163 0.20 -9.23 33.29
N GLY A 164 1.53 -9.04 33.31
CA GLY A 164 2.43 -7.98 33.76
C GLY A 164 3.87 -8.52 34.02
N ALA A 165 4.88 -7.87 33.42
CA ALA A 165 6.31 -7.67 33.79
C ALA A 165 7.18 -8.77 34.47
N ALA A 166 8.36 -9.09 33.91
CA ALA A 166 9.67 -8.49 34.26
C ALA A 166 10.93 -9.26 33.75
N GLU A 167 11.85 -8.49 33.12
CA GLU A 167 13.34 -8.53 33.07
C GLU A 167 14.15 -9.81 32.73
N ALA A 168 15.30 -9.82 32.05
CA ALA A 168 15.93 -9.12 30.91
C ALA A 168 17.36 -9.74 30.74
N GLY A 169 17.83 -9.93 29.50
CA GLY A 169 19.20 -10.37 29.19
C GLY A 169 19.45 -10.53 27.67
N GLN A 170 20.50 -9.86 27.17
CA GLN A 170 20.94 -9.60 25.79
C GLN A 170 21.26 -10.83 24.90
N HIS A 171 21.07 -10.73 23.56
CA HIS A 171 22.07 -11.00 22.48
C HIS A 171 21.49 -11.03 21.03
N ASP A 172 22.06 -10.18 20.16
CA ASP A 172 22.01 -10.13 18.67
C ASP A 172 22.24 -11.48 17.92
N PRO A 173 21.51 -11.79 16.82
CA PRO A 173 22.09 -12.63 15.76
C PRO A 173 21.62 -12.29 14.33
N ALA A 174 22.55 -11.82 13.50
CA ALA A 174 22.48 -12.02 12.05
C ALA A 174 23.92 -12.11 11.48
N THR A 175 24.60 -13.24 11.69
CA THR A 175 25.71 -13.82 10.86
C THR A 175 26.66 -14.80 11.59
N THR A 176 26.20 -15.60 12.57
CA THR A 176 27.02 -16.70 13.11
C THR A 176 26.70 -18.04 12.44
N PRO A 177 27.69 -18.81 11.96
CA PRO A 177 27.50 -20.23 11.63
C PRO A 177 27.08 -20.97 12.90
N ILE A 178 26.11 -21.85 12.78
CA ILE A 178 25.57 -22.66 13.88
C ILE A 178 26.67 -23.62 14.36
N GLU A 179 27.48 -23.20 15.35
CA GLU A 179 28.42 -24.10 16.01
C GLU A 179 27.65 -24.95 17.04
N GLN A 180 27.80 -26.27 16.92
CA GLN A 180 27.08 -27.27 17.69
C GLN A 180 27.18 -27.03 19.20
N VAL A 181 26.07 -26.63 19.83
CA VAL A 181 25.95 -26.62 21.28
C VAL A 181 25.66 -28.05 21.74
N VAL A 182 26.68 -28.70 22.32
CA VAL A 182 26.54 -29.96 23.06
C VAL A 182 25.78 -29.65 24.35
N ILE A 183 24.65 -30.33 24.54
CA ILE A 183 23.78 -30.22 25.72
C ILE A 183 24.52 -30.79 26.94
N GLU A 184 24.96 -29.94 27.86
CA GLU A 184 25.19 -30.32 29.26
C GLU A 184 23.87 -30.20 30.01
N ILE A 185 23.40 -31.30 30.61
CA ILE A 185 22.15 -31.38 31.38
C ILE A 185 22.42 -30.87 32.81
N PRO A 186 21.82 -29.75 33.25
CA PRO A 186 21.75 -29.42 34.67
C PRO A 186 20.51 -30.09 35.25
N THR A 187 20.72 -30.97 36.23
CA THR A 187 19.65 -31.51 37.06
C THR A 187 19.05 -30.41 37.94
N THR A 188 17.72 -30.34 37.96
CA THR A 188 16.82 -29.53 38.82
C THR A 188 16.57 -28.07 38.42
N GLY A 189 15.60 -27.86 37.53
CA GLY A 189 14.94 -26.60 37.20
C GLY A 189 13.90 -26.87 36.10
N GLU A 190 12.72 -26.24 36.11
CA GLU A 190 11.76 -26.40 35.01
C GLU A 190 12.40 -26.01 33.68
N PRO A 191 12.12 -26.71 32.56
CA PRO A 191 12.69 -26.37 31.26
C PRO A 191 12.23 -24.97 30.84
N THR A 192 13.14 -24.00 30.86
CA THR A 192 12.91 -22.67 30.29
C THR A 192 13.00 -22.78 28.78
N PHE A 193 11.86 -22.76 28.09
CA PHE A 193 11.81 -22.70 26.63
C PHE A 193 12.07 -21.26 26.16
N ALA A 194 12.71 -21.10 25.00
CA ALA A 194 12.84 -19.78 24.38
C ALA A 194 11.46 -19.21 24.04
N ALA A 195 11.27 -17.90 24.23
CA ALA A 195 10.03 -17.21 23.87
C ALA A 195 9.73 -17.38 22.37
N TRP A 196 8.45 -17.44 22.02
CA TRP A 196 8.00 -17.47 20.64
C TRP A 196 7.93 -16.03 20.08
N PRO A 197 8.30 -15.77 18.81
CA PRO A 197 8.79 -16.71 17.80
C PRO A 197 10.26 -17.13 18.00
N ARG A 198 10.62 -18.30 17.45
CA ARG A 198 11.99 -18.84 17.52
C ARG A 198 12.62 -18.88 16.12
N PRO A 199 13.95 -18.72 15.99
CA PRO A 199 14.64 -18.92 14.72
C PRO A 199 14.32 -20.28 14.11
N TYR A 200 14.11 -20.28 12.80
CA TYR A 200 13.75 -21.46 12.04
C TYR A 200 14.82 -21.78 11.01
N ASP A 201 15.18 -23.05 10.93
CA ASP A 201 16.02 -23.63 9.90
C ASP A 201 15.36 -24.94 9.44
N PRO A 202 14.95 -25.08 8.17
CA PRO A 202 14.30 -26.29 7.67
C PRO A 202 15.21 -27.53 7.72
N ASP A 203 16.53 -27.37 7.82
CA ASP A 203 17.48 -28.48 7.92
C ASP A 203 17.64 -29.00 9.37
N LEU A 204 17.04 -28.32 10.35
CA LEU A 204 17.06 -28.70 11.77
C LEU A 204 15.70 -29.26 12.24
N PRO A 205 15.67 -30.02 13.35
CA PRO A 205 14.41 -30.46 13.94
C PRO A 205 13.49 -29.28 14.27
N LEU A 206 12.28 -29.29 13.73
CA LEU A 206 11.27 -28.26 13.99
C LEU A 206 10.78 -28.31 15.45
N ASP A 207 10.96 -27.20 16.16
CA ASP A 207 10.40 -26.97 17.50
C ASP A 207 9.48 -25.74 17.51
N ILE A 208 8.18 -26.01 17.64
CA ILE A 208 7.12 -25.01 17.79
C ILE A 208 6.29 -25.28 19.06
N SER A 209 6.88 -25.98 20.02
CA SER A 209 6.21 -26.44 21.24
C SER A 209 6.23 -25.38 22.35
N ASN A 210 5.35 -25.56 23.33
CA ASN A 210 5.28 -24.74 24.56
C ASN A 210 5.02 -23.25 24.29
N VAL A 211 4.13 -22.97 23.34
CA VAL A 211 3.61 -21.62 23.09
C VAL A 211 2.33 -21.43 23.88
N GLU A 212 2.22 -20.29 24.56
CA GLU A 212 1.08 -20.00 25.43
C GLU A 212 -0.23 -20.03 24.63
N ASN A 213 -1.29 -20.58 25.23
CA ASN A 213 -2.63 -20.66 24.62
C ASN A 213 -2.68 -21.43 23.28
N VAL A 214 -1.73 -22.34 23.04
CA VAL A 214 -1.73 -23.24 21.87
C VAL A 214 -2.01 -24.68 22.30
N SER A 215 -3.03 -25.30 21.69
CA SER A 215 -3.39 -26.71 21.93
C SER A 215 -2.46 -27.65 21.16
N ALA A 216 -2.35 -28.91 21.62
CA ALA A 216 -1.58 -29.93 20.92
C ALA A 216 -2.08 -30.18 19.49
N GLU A 217 -3.39 -30.05 19.24
CA GLU A 217 -3.96 -30.16 17.91
C GLU A 217 -3.61 -28.96 17.02
N GLN A 218 -3.56 -27.74 17.57
CA GLN A 218 -3.11 -26.54 16.87
C GLN A 218 -1.64 -26.66 16.48
N GLU A 219 -0.78 -27.06 17.42
CA GLU A 219 0.63 -27.33 17.18
C GLU A 219 0.83 -28.38 16.08
N SER A 220 0.09 -29.50 16.16
CA SER A 220 0.15 -30.57 15.16
C SER A 220 -0.25 -30.10 13.75
N ARG A 221 -1.30 -29.27 13.63
CA ARG A 221 -1.70 -28.68 12.34
C ARG A 221 -0.67 -27.71 11.79
N ALA A 222 -0.12 -26.83 12.62
CA ALA A 222 0.93 -25.89 12.22
C ALA A 222 2.19 -26.62 11.76
N LYS A 223 2.61 -27.66 12.49
CA LYS A 223 3.72 -28.53 12.12
C LYS A 223 3.49 -29.22 10.77
N ALA A 224 2.31 -29.81 10.59
CA ALA A 224 1.95 -30.44 9.33
C ALA A 224 1.97 -29.43 8.17
N LEU A 225 1.49 -28.20 8.38
CA LEU A 225 1.54 -27.15 7.35
C LEU A 225 2.98 -26.80 6.95
N ILE A 226 3.89 -26.65 7.91
CA ILE A 226 5.31 -26.37 7.61
C ILE A 226 5.94 -27.53 6.82
N GLU A 227 5.78 -28.76 7.30
CA GLU A 227 6.37 -29.96 6.66
C GLU A 227 5.79 -30.21 5.26
N LEU A 228 4.48 -30.00 5.07
CA LEU A 228 3.84 -30.10 3.76
C LEU A 228 4.34 -29.00 2.81
N THR A 229 4.46 -27.76 3.31
CA THR A 229 4.97 -26.63 2.53
C THR A 229 6.39 -26.89 2.02
N GLN A 230 7.30 -27.35 2.89
CA GLN A 230 8.66 -27.71 2.51
C GLN A 230 8.71 -28.81 1.43
N ARG A 231 7.78 -29.77 1.48
CA ARG A 231 7.73 -30.89 0.52
C ARG A 231 7.17 -30.48 -0.85
N GLU A 232 6.09 -29.70 -0.88
CA GLU A 232 5.34 -29.43 -2.11
C GLU A 232 5.90 -28.24 -2.90
N LEU A 233 6.31 -27.16 -2.22
CA LEU A 233 6.74 -25.92 -2.87
C LEU A 233 7.94 -26.02 -3.81
N PRO A 234 8.95 -26.91 -3.61
CA PRO A 234 10.05 -27.05 -4.56
C PRO A 234 9.60 -27.33 -6.01
N THR A 235 8.37 -27.80 -6.22
CA THR A 235 7.73 -27.90 -7.54
C THR A 235 7.71 -26.57 -8.30
N TRP A 236 7.60 -25.45 -7.58
CA TRP A 236 7.56 -24.08 -8.11
C TRP A 236 8.88 -23.33 -7.95
N ALA A 237 10.00 -24.02 -7.70
CA ALA A 237 11.29 -23.35 -7.44
C ALA A 237 11.75 -22.44 -8.60
N ASP A 238 11.44 -22.83 -9.84
CA ASP A 238 11.62 -21.97 -11.01
C ASP A 238 10.40 -21.07 -11.22
N TYR A 239 10.62 -19.75 -11.10
CA TYR A 239 9.55 -18.77 -11.24
C TYR A 239 8.89 -18.80 -12.64
N GLN A 240 9.58 -19.28 -13.67
CA GLN A 240 8.97 -19.45 -14.99
C GLN A 240 7.91 -20.55 -14.98
N THR A 241 8.10 -21.60 -14.18
CA THR A 241 7.10 -22.67 -13.99
C THR A 241 5.85 -22.10 -13.30
N ALA A 242 6.02 -21.19 -12.34
CA ALA A 242 4.89 -20.51 -11.71
C ALA A 242 4.12 -19.59 -12.68
N LEU A 243 4.82 -18.85 -13.54
CA LEU A 243 4.21 -18.05 -14.61
C LEU A 243 3.40 -18.92 -15.57
N ASP A 244 3.98 -20.02 -16.03
CA ASP A 244 3.31 -20.98 -16.92
C ASP A 244 2.11 -21.66 -16.21
N GLY A 245 2.18 -21.80 -14.89
CA GLY A 245 1.10 -22.28 -14.01
C GLY A 245 0.00 -21.26 -13.74
N GLY A 246 0.14 -20.02 -14.22
CA GLY A 246 -0.86 -18.95 -14.11
C GLY A 246 -0.72 -18.04 -12.88
N TRP A 247 0.36 -18.14 -12.11
CA TRP A 247 0.68 -17.14 -11.09
C TRP A 247 1.23 -15.88 -11.77
N GLN A 248 0.88 -14.70 -11.25
CA GLN A 248 1.28 -13.41 -11.82
C GLN A 248 1.97 -12.56 -10.77
N SER A 249 3.11 -11.97 -11.13
CA SER A 249 3.80 -10.99 -10.27
C SER A 249 2.89 -9.80 -9.98
N ILE A 250 2.94 -9.32 -8.75
CA ILE A 250 2.27 -8.08 -8.34
C ILE A 250 3.19 -6.86 -8.42
N GLY A 251 4.41 -7.01 -8.97
CA GLY A 251 5.32 -5.90 -9.26
C GLY A 251 6.06 -5.35 -8.04
N ASP A 252 6.13 -6.10 -6.95
CA ASP A 252 6.72 -5.67 -5.68
C ASP A 252 8.16 -6.16 -5.46
N GLY A 253 8.79 -6.71 -6.50
CA GLY A 253 10.17 -7.21 -6.46
C GLY A 253 11.22 -6.18 -6.01
N SER A 254 10.87 -4.89 -6.07
CA SER A 254 11.69 -3.80 -5.54
C SER A 254 11.95 -3.91 -4.04
N THR A 255 11.05 -4.56 -3.28
CA THR A 255 11.17 -4.79 -1.83
C THR A 255 12.28 -5.80 -1.46
N GLY A 256 12.88 -6.46 -2.45
CA GLY A 256 13.78 -7.58 -2.25
C GLY A 256 13.06 -8.93 -2.21
N PHE A 257 11.73 -8.92 -2.20
CA PHE A 257 10.88 -10.09 -2.37
C PHE A 257 9.83 -9.79 -3.45
N GLU A 258 9.48 -10.78 -4.26
CA GLU A 258 8.48 -10.64 -5.32
C GLU A 258 7.39 -11.69 -5.10
N HIS A 259 6.15 -11.23 -4.96
CA HIS A 259 4.99 -12.09 -4.82
C HIS A 259 4.36 -12.36 -6.16
N PHE A 260 4.16 -13.64 -6.43
CA PHE A 260 3.42 -14.12 -7.58
C PHE A 260 2.10 -14.67 -7.06
N ILE A 261 0.97 -14.06 -7.45
CA ILE A 261 -0.37 -14.41 -6.94
C ILE A 261 -1.18 -15.09 -8.03
N LYS A 262 -1.91 -16.13 -7.66
CA LYS A 262 -2.91 -16.79 -8.50
C LYS A 262 -4.29 -16.62 -7.90
N ARG A 263 -4.96 -15.54 -8.33
CA ARG A 263 -6.21 -15.04 -7.73
C ARG A 263 -7.38 -16.03 -7.75
N GLU A 264 -7.40 -16.97 -8.70
CA GLU A 264 -8.44 -18.01 -8.76
C GLU A 264 -8.37 -18.98 -7.57
N LEU A 265 -7.20 -19.16 -6.95
CA LEU A 265 -7.02 -20.05 -5.80
C LEU A 265 -7.54 -19.43 -4.51
N ILE A 266 -7.59 -18.10 -4.40
CA ILE A 266 -8.16 -17.40 -3.23
C ILE A 266 -9.62 -17.81 -2.97
N GLN A 267 -10.34 -18.29 -3.99
CA GLN A 267 -11.75 -18.66 -3.92
C GLN A 267 -12.00 -20.17 -4.02
N ASP A 268 -10.96 -21.01 -4.09
CA ASP A 268 -11.09 -22.42 -4.48
C ASP A 268 -11.43 -23.40 -3.34
N ASP A 269 -11.78 -22.84 -2.17
CA ASP A 269 -12.10 -23.54 -0.92
C ASP A 269 -10.93 -24.38 -0.33
N LYS A 270 -9.70 -24.23 -0.83
CA LYS A 270 -8.51 -24.92 -0.31
C LYS A 270 -7.66 -24.00 0.56
N PHE A 271 -8.07 -23.86 1.81
CA PHE A 271 -7.36 -23.00 2.76
C PHE A 271 -6.12 -23.70 3.35
N LEU A 272 -4.96 -23.02 3.34
CA LEU A 272 -3.67 -23.52 3.84
C LEU A 272 -3.25 -24.86 3.20
N ASP A 273 -3.43 -24.96 1.87
CA ASP A 273 -3.06 -26.14 1.07
C ASP A 273 -1.80 -25.87 0.21
N PRO A 274 -0.63 -26.41 0.57
CA PRO A 274 0.60 -26.20 -0.19
C PRO A 274 0.60 -26.76 -1.61
N THR A 275 -0.39 -27.59 -1.99
CA THR A 275 -0.54 -28.10 -3.36
C THR A 275 -1.27 -27.11 -4.28
N ALA A 276 -1.92 -26.10 -3.71
CA ALA A 276 -2.63 -25.05 -4.42
C ALA A 276 -2.44 -23.67 -3.73
N PRO A 277 -1.20 -23.18 -3.59
CA PRO A 277 -0.93 -21.96 -2.83
C PRO A 277 -1.40 -20.69 -3.57
N GLU A 278 -2.05 -19.76 -2.87
CA GLU A 278 -2.55 -18.52 -3.47
C GLU A 278 -1.41 -17.59 -3.92
N ALA A 279 -0.28 -17.59 -3.21
CA ALA A 279 0.87 -16.77 -3.56
C ALA A 279 2.22 -17.44 -3.28
N LEU A 280 3.15 -17.30 -4.22
CA LEU A 280 4.52 -17.77 -4.13
C LEU A 280 5.45 -16.57 -3.90
N VAL A 281 6.41 -16.68 -2.98
CA VAL A 281 7.29 -15.58 -2.59
C VAL A 281 8.73 -15.90 -2.96
N TYR A 282 9.30 -15.07 -3.84
CA TYR A 282 10.66 -15.21 -4.31
C TYR A 282 11.55 -14.10 -3.75
N LYS A 283 12.70 -14.44 -3.20
CA LYS A 283 13.77 -13.48 -2.92
C LYS A 283 14.36 -12.99 -4.23
N VAL A 284 14.49 -11.68 -4.37
CA VAL A 284 15.00 -11.01 -5.58
C VAL A 284 16.45 -10.58 -5.36
N GLU A 285 17.34 -11.10 -6.20
CA GLU A 285 18.76 -10.74 -6.22
C GLU A 285 19.13 -10.32 -7.65
N GLY A 286 18.86 -9.06 -7.98
CA GLY A 286 18.96 -8.54 -9.34
C GLY A 286 17.96 -9.23 -10.28
N ALA A 287 18.47 -9.99 -11.25
CA ALA A 287 17.60 -10.76 -12.15
C ALA A 287 17.17 -12.13 -11.58
N LYS A 288 17.81 -12.60 -10.52
CA LYS A 288 17.56 -13.92 -9.94
C LYS A 288 16.35 -13.87 -9.01
N ARG A 289 15.45 -14.85 -9.16
CA ARG A 289 14.34 -15.13 -8.25
C ARG A 289 14.61 -16.47 -7.59
N THR A 290 14.62 -16.52 -6.26
CA THR A 290 14.80 -17.76 -5.49
C THR A 290 13.56 -17.98 -4.64
N LEU A 291 12.85 -19.09 -4.81
CA LEU A 291 11.67 -19.39 -3.98
C LEU A 291 12.12 -19.57 -2.52
N VAL A 292 11.55 -18.80 -1.61
CA VAL A 292 11.95 -18.79 -0.18
C VAL A 292 10.78 -19.00 0.78
N SER A 293 9.57 -18.68 0.33
CA SER A 293 8.35 -18.74 1.14
C SER A 293 7.12 -18.88 0.24
N VAL A 294 6.00 -19.26 0.86
CA VAL A 294 4.65 -19.16 0.31
C VAL A 294 3.86 -18.19 1.17
N MET A 295 2.94 -17.46 0.54
CA MET A 295 1.92 -16.70 1.25
C MET A 295 0.57 -17.35 1.01
N PHE A 296 -0.05 -17.85 2.07
CA PHE A 296 -1.43 -18.31 2.02
C PHE A 296 -2.34 -17.12 2.23
N ILE A 297 -3.33 -16.97 1.34
CA ILE A 297 -4.29 -15.88 1.39
C ILE A 297 -5.66 -16.48 1.69
N ALA A 298 -6.25 -16.08 2.81
CA ALA A 298 -7.59 -16.49 3.16
C ALA A 298 -8.61 -16.00 2.12
N LYS A 299 -9.76 -16.68 2.07
CA LYS A 299 -10.84 -16.33 1.15
C LYS A 299 -11.34 -14.90 1.42
N THR A 300 -11.87 -14.24 0.38
CA THR A 300 -12.47 -12.91 0.54
C THR A 300 -13.52 -12.92 1.65
N GLY A 301 -13.41 -11.94 2.55
CA GLY A 301 -14.26 -11.80 3.73
C GLY A 301 -13.62 -12.36 5.01
N VAL A 302 -12.58 -13.18 4.93
CA VAL A 302 -11.84 -13.65 6.12
C VAL A 302 -10.79 -12.60 6.49
N THR A 303 -11.06 -11.83 7.54
CA THR A 303 -10.18 -10.80 8.10
C THR A 303 -9.25 -11.37 9.17
N VAL A 304 -8.20 -10.63 9.55
CA VAL A 304 -7.14 -11.09 10.47
C VAL A 304 -7.63 -11.49 11.87
N ASP A 305 -8.83 -11.05 12.25
CA ASP A 305 -9.50 -11.32 13.52
C ASP A 305 -10.51 -12.49 13.45
N ASP A 306 -10.66 -13.15 12.29
CA ASP A 306 -11.60 -14.26 12.14
C ASP A 306 -11.20 -15.45 13.06
N PRO A 307 -12.11 -15.93 13.93
CA PRO A 307 -11.79 -17.01 14.88
C PRO A 307 -11.31 -18.31 14.24
N SER A 308 -11.69 -18.58 12.98
CA SER A 308 -11.23 -19.77 12.25
C SER A 308 -9.71 -19.79 12.05
N LEU A 309 -9.08 -18.62 11.95
CA LEU A 309 -7.65 -18.44 11.81
C LEU A 309 -6.91 -18.83 13.09
N THR A 310 -7.33 -18.26 14.22
CA THR A 310 -6.79 -18.61 15.55
C THR A 310 -7.11 -20.05 15.92
N ASN A 311 -8.24 -20.61 15.48
CA ASN A 311 -8.55 -22.02 15.70
C ASN A 311 -7.57 -22.95 14.99
N PHE A 312 -6.97 -22.54 13.86
CA PHE A 312 -6.04 -23.39 13.13
C PHE A 312 -4.74 -23.64 13.91
N ALA A 313 -4.05 -22.59 14.37
CA ALA A 313 -2.72 -22.69 14.98
C ALA A 313 -2.54 -21.90 16.30
N GLY A 314 -3.60 -21.27 16.83
CA GLY A 314 -3.51 -20.46 18.05
C GLY A 314 -2.52 -19.31 17.88
N GLY A 315 -1.75 -19.02 18.94
CA GLY A 315 -0.69 -18.02 18.94
C GLY A 315 0.58 -18.38 18.15
N LEU A 316 0.62 -19.52 17.43
CA LEU A 316 1.77 -19.86 16.57
C LEU A 316 1.82 -19.01 15.30
N ILE A 317 0.66 -18.61 14.79
CA ILE A 317 0.54 -17.85 13.55
C ILE A 317 -0.04 -16.48 13.88
N GLN A 318 0.73 -15.44 13.57
CA GLN A 318 0.18 -14.09 13.46
C GLN A 318 -0.34 -13.91 12.04
N TRP A 319 -1.59 -13.47 11.93
CA TRP A 319 -2.20 -13.14 10.66
C TRP A 319 -2.08 -11.64 10.40
N HIS A 320 -1.85 -11.27 9.15
CA HIS A 320 -1.83 -9.87 8.73
C HIS A 320 -2.61 -9.67 7.43
N SER A 321 -2.90 -8.43 7.09
CA SER A 321 -3.57 -8.05 5.86
C SER A 321 -2.96 -6.81 5.24
N HIS A 322 -3.31 -6.59 3.98
CA HIS A 322 -2.75 -5.55 3.13
C HIS A 322 -3.86 -4.66 2.55
N ASP A 323 -4.74 -4.20 3.42
CA ASP A 323 -5.80 -3.25 3.09
C ASP A 323 -5.25 -1.85 2.76
N ASN A 324 -3.96 -1.57 2.99
CA ASN A 324 -3.26 -0.33 2.64
C ASN A 324 -2.58 -0.34 1.26
N LEU A 325 -2.66 -1.44 0.49
CA LEU A 325 -2.03 -1.52 -0.83
C LEU A 325 -2.85 -0.77 -1.90
N CYS A 326 -2.15 0.02 -2.70
CA CYS A 326 -2.70 0.69 -3.88
C CYS A 326 -2.28 -0.04 -5.14
N TRP A 327 -3.23 -0.22 -6.05
CA TRP A 327 -3.10 -1.03 -7.25
C TRP A 327 -3.33 -0.20 -8.50
N ARG A 328 -2.56 -0.48 -9.55
CA ARG A 328 -2.83 0.00 -10.90
C ARG A 328 -2.63 -1.13 -11.90
N ASN A 329 -3.18 -0.97 -13.10
CA ASN A 329 -2.84 -1.88 -14.19
C ASN A 329 -1.55 -1.40 -14.86
N ASN A 330 -0.59 -2.30 -15.07
CA ASN A 330 0.57 -2.02 -15.89
C ASN A 330 0.18 -1.90 -17.39
N ALA A 331 1.16 -1.63 -18.26
CA ALA A 331 0.94 -1.48 -19.69
C ALA A 331 0.29 -2.70 -20.37
N GLN A 332 0.42 -3.89 -19.77
CA GLN A 332 -0.15 -5.15 -20.25
C GLN A 332 -1.54 -5.43 -19.65
N GLY A 333 -2.08 -4.53 -18.82
CA GLY A 333 -3.38 -4.70 -18.16
C GLY A 333 -3.33 -5.60 -16.92
N ILE A 334 -2.15 -5.95 -16.42
CA ILE A 334 -1.98 -6.80 -15.22
C ILE A 334 -2.00 -5.90 -13.98
N PRO A 335 -2.81 -6.22 -12.94
CA PRO A 335 -2.82 -5.46 -11.70
C PRO A 335 -1.51 -5.64 -10.92
N VAL A 336 -0.81 -4.53 -10.69
CA VAL A 336 0.43 -4.44 -9.92
C VAL A 336 0.28 -3.42 -8.78
N ILE A 337 1.09 -3.57 -7.74
CA ILE A 337 1.19 -2.62 -6.65
C ILE A 337 1.84 -1.33 -7.19
N SER A 338 1.21 -0.20 -6.89
CA SER A 338 1.69 1.14 -7.24
C SER A 338 2.16 1.95 -6.03
N GLY A 339 2.02 1.39 -4.82
CA GLY A 339 2.38 2.06 -3.57
C GLY A 339 1.43 1.71 -2.43
N LEU A 340 1.56 2.47 -1.35
CA LEU A 340 0.73 2.38 -0.16
C LEU A 340 -0.19 3.59 -0.02
N THR A 341 -1.21 3.45 0.80
CA THR A 341 -2.09 4.57 1.13
C THR A 341 -1.39 5.56 2.05
N ASP A 342 -1.67 6.85 1.88
CA ASP A 342 -1.19 7.90 2.78
C ASP A 342 -1.87 7.82 4.18
N GLY A 343 -1.47 8.71 5.10
CA GLY A 343 -2.05 8.77 6.45
C GLY A 343 -3.53 9.18 6.50
N ALA A 344 -4.08 9.71 5.40
CA ALA A 344 -5.50 9.99 5.23
C ALA A 344 -6.24 8.86 4.48
N GLY A 345 -5.53 7.80 4.10
CA GLY A 345 -6.05 6.63 3.40
C GLY A 345 -6.14 6.77 1.88
N ASN A 346 -5.61 7.83 1.27
CA ASN A 346 -5.65 8.03 -0.17
C ASN A 346 -4.55 7.23 -0.88
N CYS A 347 -4.83 6.82 -2.12
CA CYS A 347 -3.85 6.16 -2.98
C CYS A 347 -3.07 7.15 -3.86
N PRO A 348 -1.83 6.80 -4.27
CA PRO A 348 -1.08 7.55 -5.28
C PRO A 348 -1.90 7.79 -6.55
N ALA A 349 -1.60 8.88 -7.25
CA ALA A 349 -2.32 9.26 -8.46
C ALA A 349 -2.34 8.11 -9.49
N GLY A 350 -3.50 7.85 -10.09
CA GLY A 350 -3.66 6.77 -11.07
C GLY A 350 -3.72 5.36 -10.48
N SER A 351 -3.77 5.22 -9.15
CA SER A 351 -3.94 3.94 -8.45
C SER A 351 -5.18 3.93 -7.55
N VAL A 352 -5.63 2.74 -7.18
CA VAL A 352 -6.83 2.54 -6.37
C VAL A 352 -6.61 1.51 -5.28
N ARG A 353 -7.29 1.66 -4.14
CA ARG A 353 -7.31 0.66 -3.08
C ARG A 353 -8.23 -0.49 -3.51
N ALA A 354 -7.66 -1.47 -4.23
CA ALA A 354 -8.39 -2.62 -4.79
C ALA A 354 -7.96 -3.96 -4.20
N GLY A 355 -7.03 -3.96 -3.23
CA GLY A 355 -6.64 -5.15 -2.47
C GLY A 355 -7.75 -5.56 -1.51
N GLY A 356 -8.04 -6.86 -1.43
CA GLY A 356 -8.93 -7.39 -0.40
C GLY A 356 -8.27 -7.33 0.98
N ASN A 357 -9.05 -7.09 2.04
CA ASN A 357 -8.59 -7.17 3.43
C ASN A 357 -8.48 -8.63 3.92
N ASN A 358 -8.02 -9.52 3.02
CA ASN A 358 -7.93 -10.94 3.28
C ASN A 358 -6.78 -11.16 4.26
N ALA A 359 -7.00 -12.00 5.27
CA ALA A 359 -5.94 -12.45 6.16
C ALA A 359 -4.92 -13.28 5.39
N MET A 360 -3.64 -13.07 5.69
CA MET A 360 -2.52 -13.71 5.04
C MET A 360 -1.51 -14.18 6.08
N VAL A 361 -0.77 -15.23 5.73
CA VAL A 361 0.34 -15.76 6.51
C VAL A 361 1.42 -16.25 5.56
N HIS A 362 2.68 -16.00 5.91
CA HIS A 362 3.83 -16.56 5.23
C HIS A 362 4.25 -17.89 5.85
N VAL A 363 4.74 -18.83 5.04
CA VAL A 363 5.36 -20.06 5.51
C VAL A 363 6.70 -20.25 4.80
N TRP A 364 7.79 -20.09 5.55
CA TRP A 364 9.15 -20.12 5.01
C TRP A 364 9.62 -21.56 4.75
N ILE A 365 10.29 -21.75 3.61
CA ILE A 365 11.01 -22.99 3.25
C ILE A 365 12.53 -22.82 3.27
N THR A 366 12.99 -21.68 3.79
CA THR A 366 14.40 -21.35 4.00
C THR A 366 14.57 -20.81 5.42
N PRO A 367 15.80 -20.77 5.96
CA PRO A 367 16.03 -20.25 7.30
C PRO A 367 15.47 -18.83 7.47
N HIS A 368 14.78 -18.60 8.58
CA HIS A 368 14.24 -17.29 8.92
C HIS A 368 14.40 -17.02 10.42
N LEU A 369 14.96 -15.84 10.75
CA LEU A 369 15.30 -15.49 12.13
C LEU A 369 14.08 -15.45 13.06
N CYS A 370 12.92 -15.10 12.50
CA CYS A 370 11.69 -14.81 13.25
C CYS A 370 10.66 -15.92 13.10
N GLY A 371 11.16 -17.12 12.78
CA GLY A 371 10.38 -18.34 12.74
C GLY A 371 9.76 -18.67 11.39
N PRO A 372 9.10 -19.84 11.33
CA PRO A 372 8.58 -20.38 10.08
C PRO A 372 7.39 -19.59 9.53
N PHE A 373 6.73 -18.78 10.37
CA PHE A 373 5.53 -18.01 10.03
C PHE A 373 5.76 -16.49 9.92
N ALA A 374 7.02 -16.06 9.84
CA ALA A 374 7.34 -14.64 9.85
C ALA A 374 6.79 -13.89 8.63
N ALA A 375 6.27 -12.68 8.83
CA ALA A 375 5.89 -11.78 7.77
C ALA A 375 7.13 -11.24 7.04
N LEU A 376 6.92 -10.52 5.93
CA LEU A 376 7.99 -9.64 5.45
C LEU A 376 8.14 -8.47 6.43
N GLU A 377 9.29 -7.81 6.40
CA GLU A 377 9.58 -6.68 7.30
C GLU A 377 9.19 -5.34 6.65
N GLY A 378 8.99 -4.31 7.48
CA GLY A 378 8.68 -2.95 7.02
C GLY A 378 7.30 -2.83 6.38
N ALA A 379 7.20 -2.13 5.25
CA ALA A 379 5.95 -1.97 4.50
C ALA A 379 5.29 -3.31 4.08
N GLY A 380 6.10 -4.36 3.91
CA GLY A 380 5.67 -5.71 3.57
C GLY A 380 5.11 -6.52 4.74
N ALA A 381 5.18 -6.01 5.98
CA ALA A 381 4.63 -6.70 7.15
C ALA A 381 3.11 -6.75 7.18
N GLY A 382 2.46 -5.86 6.43
CA GLY A 382 1.01 -5.69 6.51
C GLY A 382 0.55 -5.22 7.89
N ARG A 383 -0.76 -5.15 8.07
CA ARG A 383 -1.40 -4.75 9.32
C ARG A 383 -1.96 -5.97 10.04
N SER A 384 -1.85 -6.00 11.35
CA SER A 384 -2.40 -7.07 12.18
C SER A 384 -3.46 -6.53 13.15
N ASN A 385 -4.15 -7.43 13.84
CA ASN A 385 -5.12 -7.10 14.88
C ASN A 385 -4.48 -6.76 16.23
N VAL A 386 -3.17 -6.96 16.37
CA VAL A 386 -2.35 -6.58 17.53
C VAL A 386 -1.29 -5.56 17.12
N SER A 387 -0.69 -4.86 18.09
CA SER A 387 0.37 -3.90 17.81
C SER A 387 1.65 -4.58 17.31
N ASP A 388 2.50 -3.86 16.56
CA ASP A 388 3.77 -4.42 16.05
C ASP A 388 4.67 -4.99 17.17
N SER A 389 4.60 -4.44 18.39
CA SER A 389 5.32 -4.97 19.55
C SER A 389 4.79 -6.30 20.08
N GLU A 390 3.55 -6.65 19.77
CA GLU A 390 2.88 -7.88 20.23
C GLU A 390 2.87 -8.96 19.14
N ARG A 391 3.12 -8.59 17.89
CA ARG A 391 3.11 -9.51 16.76
C ARG A 391 4.22 -10.55 16.88
N VAL A 392 3.86 -11.82 16.60
CA VAL A 392 4.79 -12.96 16.61
C VAL A 392 5.28 -13.37 15.23
N ASP A 393 4.91 -12.63 14.18
CA ASP A 393 5.44 -12.77 12.82
C ASP A 393 6.50 -11.72 12.46
N LEU A 394 6.79 -10.78 13.36
CA LEU A 394 7.87 -9.82 13.21
C LEU A 394 9.08 -10.21 14.04
N CYS A 395 10.24 -9.75 13.58
CA CYS A 395 11.44 -9.72 14.40
C CYS A 395 11.33 -8.65 15.48
N SER A 396 10.43 -8.83 16.44
CA SER A 396 10.20 -7.90 17.54
C SER A 396 11.48 -7.77 18.37
N ALA A 397 12.22 -6.68 18.14
CA ALA A 397 13.38 -6.30 18.92
C ALA A 397 12.95 -5.94 20.34
N ALA A 398 13.06 -6.91 21.25
CA ALA A 398 13.13 -6.67 22.69
C ALA A 398 14.15 -7.60 23.34
N HIS A 399 15.35 -7.67 22.77
CA HIS A 399 16.55 -8.10 23.48
C HIS A 399 17.67 -7.18 23.01
N GLU A 400 18.06 -6.18 23.80
CA GLU A 400 19.41 -5.60 23.93
C GLU A 400 19.36 -4.35 24.85
N ASP A 401 19.95 -4.45 26.05
CA ASP A 401 20.17 -3.37 27.02
C ASP A 401 20.91 -2.17 26.40
N SER A 402 20.52 -0.96 26.82
CA SER A 402 21.43 0.17 26.88
C SER A 402 21.59 0.67 28.33
N PRO A 403 22.82 0.96 28.77
CA PRO A 403 23.15 1.17 30.18
C PRO A 403 22.79 2.58 30.62
N THR A 404 22.01 2.74 31.69
CA THR A 404 21.86 4.04 32.35
C THR A 404 22.67 4.10 33.65
N THR A 405 23.40 5.20 33.78
CA THR A 405 24.21 5.55 34.95
C THR A 405 23.29 5.92 36.12
N PRO A 406 23.61 5.55 37.37
CA PRO A 406 22.65 5.59 38.47
C PRO A 406 22.49 7.01 39.03
N THR A 407 21.25 7.49 39.12
CA THR A 407 20.91 8.66 39.95
C THR A 407 20.19 8.20 41.21
N THR A 408 20.72 8.67 42.34
CA THR A 408 20.38 8.28 43.71
C THR A 408 18.95 8.71 44.09
N VAL A 409 18.17 7.80 44.67
CA VAL A 409 16.85 8.08 45.25
C VAL A 409 17.01 8.73 46.63
N VAL A 410 16.34 9.87 46.82
CA VAL A 410 16.01 10.42 48.14
C VAL A 410 14.52 10.20 48.39
N THR A 411 14.22 9.55 49.50
CA THR A 411 12.89 9.16 50.00
C THR A 411 12.19 10.33 50.71
N THR A 412 10.91 10.60 50.40
CA THR A 412 9.94 11.17 51.37
C THR A 412 8.48 10.81 51.04
N ASP A 413 7.86 10.11 51.99
CA ASP A 413 6.49 10.15 52.56
C ASP A 413 5.23 10.44 51.71
N PRO A 414 4.12 9.64 51.84
CA PRO A 414 2.93 9.74 51.01
C PRO A 414 1.78 10.46 51.73
N THR A 415 1.64 11.78 51.59
CA THR A 415 0.33 12.43 51.86
C THR A 415 0.24 13.82 51.21
N ALA A 416 -0.19 13.90 49.95
CA ALA A 416 -0.84 15.10 49.39
C ALA A 416 -1.44 14.82 48.01
N THR A 417 -2.76 14.75 47.95
CA THR A 417 -3.54 14.76 46.72
C THR A 417 -3.53 16.15 46.11
N THR A 418 -2.80 16.38 45.01
CA THR A 418 -3.13 17.36 43.96
C THR A 418 -2.27 17.11 42.73
N LEU A 419 -2.87 16.57 41.65
CA LEU A 419 -2.21 16.44 40.34
C LEU A 419 -2.10 17.83 39.71
N ALA A 420 -0.90 18.39 39.72
CA ALA A 420 -0.48 19.41 38.76
C ALA A 420 0.18 18.71 37.55
N PRO A 421 0.04 19.22 36.31
CA PRO A 421 0.65 18.60 35.15
C PRO A 421 2.18 18.63 35.30
N ALA A 422 2.82 17.47 35.18
CA ALA A 422 4.27 17.39 35.15
C ALA A 422 4.80 18.14 33.90
N PRO A 423 5.91 18.89 34.02
CA PRO A 423 6.47 19.64 32.91
C PRO A 423 7.09 18.66 31.92
N THR A 424 6.55 18.64 30.70
CA THR A 424 7.14 17.93 29.57
C THR A 424 8.42 18.65 29.15
N THR A 425 9.57 18.20 29.65
CA THR A 425 10.86 18.58 29.07
C THR A 425 11.14 17.61 27.93
N THR A 426 10.52 17.88 26.78
CA THR A 426 10.78 17.18 25.52
C THR A 426 12.19 17.53 25.05
N ALA A 427 13.14 16.61 25.20
CA ALA A 427 14.37 16.67 24.43
C ALA A 427 14.01 16.55 22.93
N ALA A 428 14.65 17.36 22.08
CA ALA A 428 14.41 17.31 20.64
C ALA A 428 14.71 15.89 20.09
N PRO A 429 13.89 15.36 19.17
CA PRO A 429 14.15 14.07 18.55
C PRO A 429 15.52 14.11 17.84
N SER A 430 16.42 13.20 18.21
CA SER A 430 17.69 13.00 17.50
C SER A 430 17.54 11.81 16.56
N PHE A 431 17.90 11.96 15.28
CA PHE A 431 17.82 10.90 14.28
C PHE A 431 18.68 9.65 14.60
N ASN A 432 19.59 9.72 15.59
CA ASN A 432 20.53 8.67 16.01
C ASN A 432 21.09 7.81 14.86
N ASP A 433 21.37 8.46 13.72
CA ASP A 433 21.78 7.76 12.51
C ASP A 433 23.28 7.45 12.57
N THR A 434 23.59 6.17 12.77
CA THR A 434 24.96 5.65 12.83
C THR A 434 25.50 5.25 11.46
N GLY A 435 24.67 5.30 10.41
CA GLY A 435 25.00 4.80 9.08
C GLY A 435 24.76 3.29 8.93
N ALA A 436 24.19 2.64 9.95
CA ALA A 436 23.72 1.28 9.86
C ALA A 436 22.60 1.15 8.82
N SER A 437 22.48 -0.02 8.18
CA SER A 437 21.43 -0.24 7.18
C SER A 437 20.04 -0.04 7.77
N ARG A 438 19.83 -0.44 9.03
CA ARG A 438 18.59 -0.19 9.78
C ARG A 438 18.84 0.83 10.88
N ILE A 439 17.90 1.76 11.03
CA ILE A 439 17.84 2.72 12.14
C ILE A 439 16.39 2.84 12.59
N SER A 440 16.18 3.20 13.86
CA SER A 440 14.86 3.60 14.32
C SER A 440 14.73 5.12 14.24
N LEU A 441 13.70 5.59 13.54
CA LEU A 441 13.32 6.99 13.38
C LEU A 441 12.19 7.38 14.35
N GLY A 442 12.08 6.66 15.47
CA GLY A 442 11.03 6.88 16.47
C GLY A 442 11.12 8.22 17.19
N GLY A 443 9.95 8.69 17.67
CA GLY A 443 9.86 9.84 18.58
C GLY A 443 9.73 11.22 17.92
N PHE A 444 9.55 11.29 16.60
CA PHE A 444 9.30 12.56 15.91
C PHE A 444 7.85 13.05 16.09
N PRO A 445 7.61 14.27 16.61
CA PRO A 445 6.26 14.81 16.75
C PRO A 445 5.52 14.89 15.41
N GLY A 446 4.30 14.36 15.38
CA GLY A 446 3.43 14.41 14.19
C GLY A 446 3.74 13.35 13.11
N VAL A 447 4.66 12.43 13.37
CA VAL A 447 4.95 11.28 12.50
C VAL A 447 4.16 10.07 12.98
N THR A 448 3.39 9.45 12.11
CA THR A 448 2.65 8.21 12.42
C THR A 448 3.58 6.99 12.35
N ALA A 449 3.21 5.89 13.03
CA ALA A 449 3.96 4.63 12.94
C ALA A 449 4.12 4.16 11.48
N ASP A 450 3.07 4.25 10.67
CA ASP A 450 3.11 3.90 9.25
C ASP A 450 4.09 4.79 8.44
N GLN A 451 4.15 6.09 8.75
CA GLN A 451 5.11 7.00 8.11
C GLN A 451 6.54 6.67 8.52
N GLN A 452 6.75 6.37 9.80
CA GLN A 452 8.05 5.94 10.31
C GLN A 452 8.51 4.65 9.61
N ALA A 453 7.66 3.62 9.57
CA ALA A 453 7.98 2.33 8.97
C ALA A 453 8.31 2.44 7.47
N ARG A 454 7.56 3.25 6.71
CA ARG A 454 7.86 3.51 5.28
C ARG A 454 9.18 4.24 5.09
N ALA A 455 9.49 5.22 5.93
CA ALA A 455 10.76 5.94 5.87
C ALA A 455 11.93 4.99 6.20
N GLU A 456 11.82 4.22 7.27
CA GLU A 456 12.83 3.24 7.66
C GLU A 456 13.06 2.17 6.57
N ASP A 457 11.99 1.65 5.94
CA ASP A 457 12.09 0.69 4.83
C ASP A 457 12.80 1.29 3.61
N LEU A 458 12.40 2.48 3.18
CA LEU A 458 13.06 3.17 2.06
C LEU A 458 14.55 3.36 2.34
N LEU A 459 14.89 3.87 3.53
CA LEU A 459 16.28 4.09 3.92
C LEU A 459 17.09 2.79 3.94
N TYR A 460 16.52 1.72 4.52
CA TYR A 460 17.14 0.41 4.57
C TYR A 460 17.42 -0.13 3.17
N ARG A 461 16.40 -0.16 2.30
CA ARG A 461 16.55 -0.66 0.92
C ARG A 461 17.53 0.20 0.12
N THR A 462 17.53 1.53 0.29
CA THR A 462 18.52 2.42 -0.33
C THR A 462 19.94 2.07 0.12
N ARG A 463 20.18 1.87 1.43
CA ARG A 463 21.50 1.53 1.98
C ARG A 463 22.01 0.17 1.53
N GLU A 464 21.13 -0.81 1.38
CA GLU A 464 21.49 -2.16 0.93
C GLU A 464 21.74 -2.24 -0.58
N ILE A 465 20.93 -1.55 -1.39
CA ILE A 465 20.94 -1.73 -2.86
C ILE A 465 21.93 -0.79 -3.54
N LEU A 466 22.00 0.49 -3.13
CA LEU A 466 22.80 1.50 -3.84
C LEU A 466 24.32 1.29 -3.83
N PRO A 467 24.95 0.55 -2.89
CA PRO A 467 26.37 0.22 -3.00
C PRO A 467 26.77 -0.41 -4.35
N LYS A 468 25.84 -1.06 -5.08
CA LYS A 468 26.08 -1.56 -6.44
C LYS A 468 26.51 -0.46 -7.43
N PHE A 469 26.14 0.79 -7.18
CA PHE A 469 26.50 1.97 -7.97
C PHE A 469 27.67 2.77 -7.37
N ALA A 470 28.40 2.28 -6.37
CA ALA A 470 29.47 3.05 -5.69
C ALA A 470 30.55 3.64 -6.63
N SER A 471 30.74 3.07 -7.82
CA SER A 471 31.64 3.58 -8.85
C SER A 471 30.91 4.39 -9.91
N THR A 472 31.39 5.60 -10.19
CA THR A 472 30.87 6.45 -11.28
C THR A 472 30.95 5.77 -12.64
N LYS A 473 31.91 4.85 -12.86
CA LYS A 473 31.97 4.03 -14.08
C LYS A 473 30.77 3.10 -14.21
N THR A 474 30.33 2.51 -13.09
CA THR A 474 29.13 1.67 -13.07
C THR A 474 27.89 2.51 -13.30
N ALA A 475 27.78 3.68 -12.67
CA ALA A 475 26.68 4.61 -12.93
C ALA A 475 26.59 5.01 -14.41
N LEU A 476 27.70 5.46 -15.01
CA LEU A 476 27.75 5.81 -16.44
C LEU A 476 27.33 4.66 -17.36
N LYS A 477 27.75 3.42 -17.04
CA LYS A 477 27.36 2.22 -17.80
C LYS A 477 25.85 1.94 -17.73
N ASN A 478 25.19 2.35 -16.65
CA ASN A 478 23.76 2.16 -16.43
C ASN A 478 22.93 3.41 -16.82
N GLY A 479 23.49 4.31 -17.64
CA GLY A 479 22.75 5.44 -18.21
C GLY A 479 22.74 6.72 -17.36
N PHE A 480 23.38 6.72 -16.20
CA PHE A 480 23.49 7.92 -15.36
C PHE A 480 24.53 8.89 -15.93
N THR A 481 24.20 10.18 -15.96
CA THR A 481 25.05 11.22 -16.54
C THR A 481 25.23 12.39 -15.57
N SER A 482 26.45 12.88 -15.44
CA SER A 482 26.76 13.99 -14.50
C SER A 482 26.19 15.31 -15.02
N ILE A 483 25.58 16.08 -14.11
CA ILE A 483 25.16 17.46 -14.39
C ILE A 483 26.28 18.49 -14.15
N GLN A 484 27.50 18.04 -13.87
CA GLN A 484 28.72 18.84 -13.68
C GLN A 484 28.64 19.88 -12.55
N ASP A 485 27.93 19.57 -11.49
CA ASP A 485 27.73 20.43 -10.32
C ASP A 485 28.70 20.14 -9.16
N ALA A 486 29.79 19.41 -9.43
CA ALA A 486 30.86 19.05 -8.49
C ALA A 486 31.42 20.22 -7.66
N GLY A 487 31.29 21.46 -8.15
CA GLY A 487 31.68 22.67 -7.43
C GLY A 487 30.92 22.92 -6.13
N THR A 488 29.80 22.22 -5.89
CA THR A 488 29.02 22.28 -4.65
C THR A 488 29.59 21.40 -3.53
N GLY A 489 30.60 20.57 -3.81
CA GLY A 489 31.12 19.56 -2.88
C GLY A 489 30.45 18.19 -3.03
N VAL A 490 29.34 18.12 -3.76
CA VAL A 490 28.72 16.89 -4.27
C VAL A 490 28.54 16.99 -5.79
N GLU A 491 28.39 15.86 -6.46
CA GLU A 491 28.11 15.79 -7.89
C GLU A 491 26.96 14.83 -8.13
N HIS A 492 25.93 15.31 -8.83
CA HIS A 492 24.74 14.52 -9.16
C HIS A 492 24.90 13.86 -10.52
N TYR A 493 24.57 12.58 -10.56
CA TYR A 493 24.50 11.78 -11.76
C TYR A 493 23.05 11.33 -11.94
N ILE A 494 22.40 11.80 -13.00
CA ILE A 494 20.97 11.60 -13.24
C ILE A 494 20.75 10.62 -14.39
N ASN A 495 19.82 9.71 -14.21
CA ASN A 495 19.26 8.89 -15.27
C ASN A 495 17.90 9.44 -15.71
N TRP A 496 17.92 10.25 -16.77
CA TRP A 496 16.74 10.99 -17.24
C TRP A 496 15.59 10.10 -17.74
N SER A 497 15.86 8.84 -18.10
CA SER A 497 14.80 7.92 -18.50
C SER A 497 13.97 7.36 -17.34
N TYR A 498 14.42 7.55 -16.08
CA TYR A 498 13.72 7.01 -14.91
C TYR A 498 12.72 7.99 -14.29
N ILE A 499 12.82 9.30 -14.55
CA ILE A 499 11.98 10.33 -13.89
C ILE A 499 10.47 10.13 -14.10
N ASN A 500 10.06 9.67 -15.28
CA ASN A 500 8.65 9.44 -15.64
C ASN A 500 8.39 7.96 -15.93
N ASP A 501 9.15 7.07 -15.29
CA ASP A 501 8.93 5.64 -15.41
C ASP A 501 7.89 5.15 -14.37
N GLU A 502 7.81 3.83 -14.21
CA GLU A 502 6.85 3.20 -13.31
C GLU A 502 7.43 2.91 -11.90
N HIS A 503 8.67 3.28 -11.63
CA HIS A 503 9.45 2.89 -10.44
C HIS A 503 9.62 4.05 -9.45
N GLU A 504 8.54 4.43 -8.80
CA GLU A 504 8.58 5.48 -7.78
C GLU A 504 9.32 5.02 -6.51
N LEU A 505 10.33 5.80 -6.07
CA LEU A 505 11.09 5.56 -4.84
C LEU A 505 11.73 4.15 -4.77
N ASP A 506 12.16 3.61 -5.92
CA ASP A 506 12.79 2.29 -6.00
C ASP A 506 14.33 2.39 -6.05
N PRO A 507 15.06 1.91 -5.04
CA PRO A 507 16.53 1.84 -5.08
C PRO A 507 17.13 1.01 -6.21
N ASN A 508 16.34 0.18 -6.91
CA ASN A 508 16.81 -0.50 -8.11
C ASN A 508 16.86 0.41 -9.34
N TYR A 509 16.00 1.43 -9.38
CA TYR A 509 15.86 2.39 -10.48
C TYR A 509 15.93 3.84 -9.96
N PRO A 510 16.96 4.24 -9.19
CA PRO A 510 17.01 5.60 -8.65
C PRO A 510 17.18 6.62 -9.78
N GLU A 511 16.47 7.74 -9.73
CA GLU A 511 16.57 8.77 -10.76
C GLU A 511 17.91 9.52 -10.70
N SER A 512 18.48 9.66 -9.49
CA SER A 512 19.78 10.31 -9.30
C SER A 512 20.64 9.66 -8.22
N LEU A 513 21.95 9.63 -8.48
CA LEU A 513 23.01 9.21 -7.59
C LEU A 513 23.86 10.42 -7.21
N VAL A 514 24.10 10.61 -5.92
CA VAL A 514 24.85 11.76 -5.39
C VAL A 514 26.20 11.31 -4.86
N TYR A 515 27.27 11.86 -5.44
CA TYR A 515 28.63 11.55 -5.04
C TYR A 515 29.28 12.73 -4.33
N GLN A 516 29.80 12.51 -3.13
CA GLN A 516 30.66 13.48 -2.48
C GLN A 516 31.98 13.60 -3.24
N VAL A 517 32.42 14.84 -3.46
CA VAL A 517 33.67 15.17 -4.14
C VAL A 517 34.76 15.36 -3.09
N GLY A 518 35.56 14.32 -2.89
CA GLY A 518 36.70 14.32 -1.98
C GLY A 518 37.96 14.96 -2.58
N VAL A 519 39.00 15.06 -1.75
CA VAL A 519 40.32 15.56 -2.12
C VAL A 519 40.84 14.83 -3.37
N GLY A 520 41.39 15.59 -4.32
CA GLY A 520 41.87 15.06 -5.60
C GLY A 520 40.76 14.71 -6.60
N GLY A 521 39.50 15.09 -6.32
CA GLY A 521 38.36 14.81 -7.18
C GLY A 521 37.88 13.36 -7.10
N LYS A 522 38.14 12.67 -5.99
CA LYS A 522 37.56 11.33 -5.77
C LYS A 522 36.06 11.46 -5.57
N ARG A 523 35.25 10.66 -6.28
CA ARG A 523 33.81 10.58 -6.09
C ARG A 523 33.48 9.40 -5.18
N THR A 524 32.71 9.64 -4.13
CA THR A 524 32.21 8.61 -3.19
C THR A 524 30.70 8.70 -3.14
N LEU A 525 29.98 7.61 -3.42
CA LEU A 525 28.52 7.60 -3.35
C LEU A 525 28.07 7.83 -1.91
N VAL A 526 27.21 8.83 -1.68
CA VAL A 526 26.75 9.22 -0.34
C VAL A 526 25.24 9.36 -0.21
N SER A 527 24.51 9.54 -1.31
CA SER A 527 23.05 9.63 -1.30
C SER A 527 22.44 9.09 -2.59
N ALA A 528 21.22 8.59 -2.49
CA ALA A 528 20.26 8.63 -3.60
C ALA A 528 19.55 9.99 -3.58
N MET A 529 19.09 10.45 -4.73
CA MET A 529 18.09 11.51 -4.81
C MET A 529 17.00 11.02 -5.75
N TYR A 530 15.86 10.65 -5.17
CA TYR A 530 14.71 10.19 -5.94
C TYR A 530 13.97 11.39 -6.50
N MET A 531 13.51 11.30 -7.75
CA MET A 531 12.70 12.31 -8.40
C MET A 531 11.38 11.67 -8.83
N VAL A 532 10.26 12.31 -8.51
CA VAL A 532 8.95 11.82 -8.95
C VAL A 532 8.52 12.48 -10.27
N GLY A 533 7.60 11.81 -10.99
CA GLY A 533 7.18 12.22 -12.32
C GLY A 533 6.48 13.58 -12.42
N ASP A 534 6.27 14.03 -13.64
CA ASP A 534 5.70 15.35 -13.97
C ASP A 534 4.24 15.54 -13.48
N GLU A 535 3.57 14.45 -13.10
CA GLU A 535 2.24 14.47 -12.48
C GLU A 535 2.24 14.96 -11.03
N TYR A 536 3.42 15.07 -10.39
CA TYR A 536 3.56 15.46 -8.99
C TYR A 536 3.93 16.94 -8.84
N GLU A 537 3.27 17.58 -7.87
CA GLU A 537 3.70 18.87 -7.32
C GLU A 537 4.20 18.64 -5.88
N LEU A 538 4.93 19.61 -5.31
CA LEU A 538 5.39 19.52 -3.91
C LEU A 538 4.25 19.21 -2.91
N ALA A 539 3.02 19.64 -3.20
CA ALA A 539 1.86 19.41 -2.36
C ALA A 539 1.23 18.01 -2.51
N THR A 540 1.58 17.27 -3.56
CA THR A 540 0.99 15.97 -3.90
C THR A 540 2.01 14.83 -3.88
N VAL A 541 3.23 15.09 -3.42
CA VAL A 541 4.30 14.09 -3.31
C VAL A 541 3.87 12.89 -2.46
N PRO A 542 4.45 11.70 -2.71
CA PRO A 542 4.19 10.50 -1.92
C PRO A 542 4.44 10.72 -0.43
N ALA A 543 3.49 10.30 0.41
CA ALA A 543 3.54 10.47 1.86
C ALA A 543 4.46 9.42 2.53
N VAL A 544 5.75 9.46 2.22
CA VAL A 544 6.74 8.48 2.69
C VAL A 544 6.91 8.55 4.20
N GLY A 545 7.47 9.64 4.73
CA GLY A 545 7.86 9.74 6.14
C GLY A 545 7.24 10.92 6.91
N GLY A 546 6.29 11.63 6.32
CA GLY A 546 5.74 12.85 6.93
C GLY A 546 6.85 13.84 7.26
N ALA A 547 6.90 14.32 8.50
CA ALA A 547 7.92 15.27 8.97
C ALA A 547 9.36 14.72 9.00
N LEU A 548 9.57 13.40 8.81
CA LEU A 548 10.91 12.81 8.67
C LEU A 548 11.56 13.14 7.33
N THR A 549 10.76 13.35 6.28
CA THR A 549 11.22 13.46 4.90
C THR A 549 11.12 14.89 4.39
N GLN A 550 12.13 15.36 3.67
CA GLN A 550 12.12 16.69 3.06
C GLN A 550 12.10 16.62 1.54
N TRP A 551 10.92 16.86 0.99
CA TRP A 551 10.73 17.07 -0.43
C TRP A 551 11.10 18.49 -0.82
N HIS A 552 11.78 18.65 -1.96
CA HIS A 552 12.14 19.96 -2.52
C HIS A 552 12.10 19.89 -4.03
N ILE A 553 12.16 21.04 -4.69
CA ILE A 553 12.31 21.17 -6.15
C ILE A 553 13.50 22.07 -6.48
N HIS A 554 13.92 22.04 -7.74
CA HIS A 554 14.87 23.02 -8.28
C HIS A 554 14.24 23.80 -9.43
N ASN A 555 13.53 24.87 -9.09
CA ASN A 555 13.00 25.80 -10.10
C ASN A 555 13.99 26.92 -10.46
N ASN A 556 15.19 26.89 -9.89
CA ASN A 556 16.21 27.92 -9.97
C ASN A 556 17.46 27.50 -10.76
N LEU A 557 17.55 26.25 -11.24
CA LEU A 557 18.70 25.76 -12.00
C LEU A 557 18.54 26.02 -13.51
N CYS A 558 19.65 26.40 -14.15
CA CYS A 558 19.74 26.60 -15.58
C CYS A 558 20.64 25.53 -16.21
N PHE A 559 20.11 24.86 -17.23
CA PHE A 559 20.73 23.72 -17.91
C PHE A 559 21.12 24.10 -19.34
N ASP A 560 22.22 23.58 -19.90
CA ASP A 560 22.62 23.97 -21.26
C ASP A 560 21.69 23.47 -22.37
N GLN A 561 21.03 22.35 -22.15
CA GLN A 561 20.11 21.74 -23.12
C GLN A 561 19.08 20.83 -22.46
N ASP A 562 18.09 20.41 -23.23
CA ASP A 562 17.03 19.49 -22.79
C ASP A 562 17.54 18.03 -22.78
N PRO A 563 17.64 17.38 -21.61
CA PRO A 563 18.12 16.02 -21.51
C PRO A 563 17.11 14.99 -22.03
N PHE A 564 15.81 15.29 -22.13
CA PHE A 564 14.85 14.36 -22.73
C PHE A 564 15.04 14.20 -24.24
N VAL A 565 15.68 15.18 -24.88
CA VAL A 565 16.06 15.12 -26.30
C VAL A 565 17.47 14.58 -26.49
N THR A 566 18.40 14.95 -25.60
CA THR A 566 19.84 14.73 -25.81
C THR A 566 20.43 13.60 -24.96
N GLY A 567 19.71 13.14 -23.93
CA GLY A 567 20.16 12.14 -22.95
C GLY A 567 21.17 12.66 -21.92
N VAL A 568 21.64 13.91 -22.05
CA VAL A 568 22.66 14.52 -21.18
C VAL A 568 22.41 16.01 -21.04
N THR A 569 22.70 16.57 -19.87
CA THR A 569 22.67 18.02 -19.66
C THR A 569 23.61 18.38 -18.52
N ARG A 570 23.95 19.66 -18.38
CA ARG A 570 24.73 20.16 -17.24
C ARG A 570 24.21 21.50 -16.75
N VAL A 571 24.43 21.75 -15.46
CA VAL A 571 24.12 23.04 -14.84
C VAL A 571 25.11 24.09 -15.35
N VAL A 572 24.58 25.15 -15.96
CA VAL A 572 25.35 26.30 -16.48
C VAL A 572 25.08 27.60 -15.75
N GLY A 573 24.13 27.60 -14.82
CA GLY A 573 23.84 28.76 -13.99
C GLY A 573 22.71 28.53 -13.00
N VAL A 574 22.49 29.56 -12.20
CA VAL A 574 21.38 29.67 -11.25
C VAL A 574 20.63 30.97 -11.49
N THR A 575 19.34 30.96 -11.24
CA THR A 575 18.45 32.13 -11.33
C THR A 575 17.58 32.24 -10.07
N SER A 576 16.73 33.27 -9.97
CA SER A 576 15.70 33.30 -8.92
C SER A 576 14.59 32.30 -9.27
N ALA A 577 13.77 31.90 -8.29
CA ALA A 577 12.69 30.92 -8.49
C ALA A 577 11.78 31.24 -9.70
N ASP A 578 11.46 32.53 -9.89
CA ASP A 578 10.64 33.04 -11.01
C ASP A 578 11.49 33.75 -12.09
N GLY A 579 12.81 33.72 -11.95
CA GLY A 579 13.73 34.41 -12.84
C GLY A 579 13.97 33.65 -14.16
N PRO A 580 14.28 34.37 -15.26
CA PRO A 580 14.73 33.75 -16.49
C PRO A 580 16.19 33.29 -16.36
N CYS A 581 16.58 32.25 -17.10
CA CYS A 581 17.98 31.87 -17.24
C CYS A 581 18.71 32.86 -18.14
N SER A 582 19.83 33.41 -17.66
CA SER A 582 20.71 34.25 -18.50
C SER A 582 21.41 33.43 -19.59
N PHE A 583 21.69 32.16 -19.30
CA PHE A 583 22.24 31.17 -20.23
C PHE A 583 21.57 29.82 -19.98
N GLY A 584 21.30 29.07 -21.05
CA GLY A 584 20.64 27.77 -20.97
C GLY A 584 19.11 27.87 -20.87
N ILE A 585 18.50 26.79 -20.40
CA ILE A 585 17.05 26.58 -20.27
C ILE A 585 16.71 26.14 -18.84
N ARG A 586 15.45 26.35 -18.44
CA ARG A 586 14.88 25.74 -17.23
C ARG A 586 14.19 24.45 -17.63
N LEU A 587 14.40 23.40 -16.83
CA LEU A 587 13.65 22.15 -16.95
C LEU A 587 12.40 22.21 -16.07
N HIS A 588 11.48 21.26 -16.29
CA HIS A 588 10.37 21.04 -15.39
C HIS A 588 10.93 20.68 -13.98
N PRO A 589 10.44 21.32 -12.90
CA PRO A 589 11.00 21.13 -11.57
C PRO A 589 10.32 19.95 -10.86
N ASN A 590 10.75 18.73 -11.16
CA ASN A 590 10.26 17.52 -10.48
C ASN A 590 10.55 17.56 -8.97
N PRO A 591 9.57 17.25 -8.10
CA PRO A 591 9.82 17.05 -6.67
C PRO A 591 10.82 15.93 -6.42
N MET A 592 11.71 16.15 -5.46
CA MET A 592 12.80 15.21 -5.17
C MET A 592 13.06 15.05 -3.67
N LEU A 593 13.51 13.85 -3.31
CA LEU A 593 13.80 13.42 -1.93
C LEU A 593 15.21 12.81 -1.88
N HIS A 594 16.07 13.37 -1.03
CA HIS A 594 17.37 12.77 -0.74
C HIS A 594 17.21 11.62 0.27
N VAL A 595 17.96 10.54 0.07
CA VAL A 595 18.07 9.42 1.02
C VAL A 595 19.55 9.08 1.20
N TRP A 596 20.09 9.41 2.37
CA TRP A 596 21.52 9.38 2.64
C TRP A 596 22.02 8.00 3.10
N LEU A 597 23.07 7.53 2.41
CA LEU A 597 23.76 6.27 2.73
C LEU A 597 24.69 6.42 3.94
N VAL A 598 25.11 7.64 4.23
CA VAL A 598 26.01 7.98 5.33
C VAL A 598 25.31 8.90 6.33
N PRO A 599 25.70 8.89 7.61
CA PRO A 599 25.14 9.78 8.61
C PRO A 599 25.16 11.24 8.18
N GLN A 600 24.02 11.90 8.31
CA GLN A 600 23.90 13.34 8.11
C GLN A 600 23.41 14.02 9.38
N LYS A 601 24.01 15.18 9.69
CA LYS A 601 23.66 15.98 10.88
C LYS A 601 22.18 16.33 10.92
N CYS A 602 21.58 16.60 9.76
CA CYS A 602 20.18 17.02 9.62
C CYS A 602 19.21 15.85 9.39
N GLY A 603 19.69 14.61 9.51
CA GLY A 603 18.89 13.40 9.33
C GLY A 603 19.04 12.76 7.94
N PRO A 604 18.61 11.50 7.81
CA PRO A 604 18.84 10.66 6.63
C PRO A 604 18.03 11.07 5.40
N PHE A 605 17.09 12.00 5.54
CA PHE A 605 16.27 12.54 4.44
C PHE A 605 16.43 14.04 4.23
N ALA A 606 17.45 14.65 4.84
CA ALA A 606 17.69 16.08 4.69
C ALA A 606 18.03 16.43 3.23
N ALA A 607 17.50 17.55 2.73
CA ALA A 607 18.01 18.15 1.50
C ALA A 607 19.47 18.63 1.70
N LEU A 608 20.16 18.90 0.59
CA LEU A 608 21.48 19.53 0.64
C LEU A 608 21.39 20.96 1.20
N GLU A 609 22.53 21.57 1.55
CA GLU A 609 22.60 22.97 1.99
C GLU A 609 22.85 23.94 0.82
N GLY A 610 22.54 25.23 1.04
CA GLY A 610 22.87 26.31 0.10
C GLY A 610 22.13 26.20 -1.25
N VAL A 611 22.87 26.34 -2.35
CA VAL A 611 22.30 26.31 -3.72
C VAL A 611 21.67 24.96 -4.04
N GLY A 612 22.18 23.87 -3.45
CA GLY A 612 21.66 22.51 -3.62
C GLY A 612 20.42 22.21 -2.79
N ALA A 613 20.00 23.11 -1.90
CA ALA A 613 18.86 22.87 -1.01
C ALA A 613 17.49 22.92 -1.71
N GLY A 614 17.43 23.43 -2.94
CA GLY A 614 16.18 23.59 -3.70
C GLY A 614 15.15 24.49 -3.01
N GLN A 615 13.89 24.39 -3.39
CA GLN A 615 12.75 25.08 -2.78
C GLN A 615 11.82 24.04 -2.13
N VAL A 616 11.37 24.29 -0.91
CA VAL A 616 10.40 23.44 -0.17
C VAL A 616 8.99 24.03 -0.24
N ILE A 617 7.99 23.36 0.35
CA ILE A 617 6.62 23.88 0.43
C ILE A 617 6.63 25.25 1.13
N ALA A 618 5.83 26.18 0.62
CA ALA A 618 5.73 27.52 1.20
C ALA A 618 5.32 27.46 2.68
N GLY A 619 6.17 27.97 3.57
CA GLY A 619 5.95 27.97 5.01
C GLY A 619 6.56 26.77 5.75
N GLU A 620 7.11 25.78 5.04
CA GLU A 620 7.86 24.68 5.65
C GLU A 620 9.27 25.14 6.05
N SER A 621 9.74 24.69 7.22
CA SER A 621 11.13 24.92 7.65
C SER A 621 12.03 23.85 7.04
N ARG A 622 13.18 24.24 6.49
CA ARG A 622 14.14 23.23 6.00
C ARG A 622 14.69 22.45 7.17
N LEU A 623 14.89 21.15 7.00
CA LEU A 623 15.48 20.28 8.03
C LEU A 623 16.94 20.67 8.33
N CYS A 624 17.56 21.51 7.50
CA CYS A 624 18.97 21.91 7.59
C CYS A 624 19.23 23.42 7.41
N ASP A 625 18.27 24.32 7.71
CA ASP A 625 18.54 25.77 7.66
C ASP A 625 19.22 26.26 8.95
N GLU A 626 20.55 26.11 9.05
CA GLU A 626 21.33 26.93 9.98
C GLU A 626 21.72 28.25 9.30
N THR A 627 20.76 29.15 9.05
CA THR A 627 21.07 30.58 8.86
C THR A 627 20.53 31.44 10.02
N HIS A 628 21.44 31.65 10.99
CA HIS A 628 21.48 32.75 11.98
C HIS A 628 20.40 32.87 13.09
N GLY A 629 20.86 32.63 14.34
CA GLY A 629 20.30 33.13 15.61
C GLY A 629 19.92 31.98 16.58
N HIS A 630 20.45 31.82 17.79
CA HIS A 630 21.01 32.75 18.78
C HIS A 630 21.91 32.00 19.77
N GLY A 631 22.90 32.69 20.36
CA GLY A 631 23.48 32.36 21.68
C GLY A 631 24.91 31.87 21.66
#